data_AF-A0A7M2V1V7-F1
#
_entry.id   AF-A0A7M2V1V7-F1
#
_cell.length_a   1.000
_cell.length_b   1.000
_cell.length_c   1.000
_cell.angle_alpha   90.00
_cell.angle_beta   90.00
_cell.angle_gamma   90.00
#
_symmetry.space_group_name_H-M   'P 1'
#
loop_
_entity.id
_entity.type
_entity.pdbx_description
1 polymer ?
#
loop_
_entity_poly.entity_id
_entity_poly.type
_entity_poly.pdbx_seq_one_letter_code
_entity_poly.pdbx_strand_id
1 'polypeptide(L)'
;MKDIERIFQKVIWDSFLFFLVSCVLLFPWLFVAHAIEEKTDVAVISLPLAFACVVIAFFFFITQKKPGALKELAVITFYVVVVFIYTILVFNLLLNIMPGLDDFIFYYGCFLSIFFFGTPVYLLMRMIWTFFTMK
;
A
#
# COMPACT_ATOMS: atom_id res chain seq x y z
N MET A 1 -24.04 23.88 0.19
CA MET A 1 -22.71 24.31 -0.34
C MET A 1 -21.59 24.02 0.66
N LYS A 2 -21.70 24.46 1.92
CA LYS A 2 -20.70 24.23 2.99
C LYS A 2 -20.35 22.75 3.25
N ASP A 3 -21.31 21.84 3.13
CA ASP A 3 -21.06 20.41 3.35
C ASP A 3 -20.30 19.74 2.19
N ILE A 4 -20.50 20.21 0.96
CA ILE A 4 -19.80 19.69 -0.23
C ILE A 4 -18.31 20.09 -0.17
N GLU A 5 -18.03 21.34 0.23
CA GLU A 5 -16.67 21.84 0.41
C GLU A 5 -15.91 21.08 1.50
N ARG A 6 -16.59 20.77 2.62
CA ARG A 6 -16.01 19.99 3.72
C ARG A 6 -15.69 18.55 3.32
N ILE A 7 -16.54 17.92 2.50
CA ILE A 7 -16.30 16.58 1.96
C ILE A 7 -15.09 16.61 0.99
N PHE A 8 -15.03 17.60 0.11
CA PHE A 8 -13.94 17.75 -0.85
C PHE A 8 -12.59 17.97 -0.15
N GLN A 9 -12.53 18.85 0.86
CA GLN A 9 -11.32 19.04 1.66
C GLN A 9 -10.87 17.76 2.36
N LYS A 10 -11.81 16.97 2.88
CA LYS A 10 -11.49 15.70 3.54
C LYS A 10 -10.92 14.67 2.56
N VAL A 11 -11.46 14.59 1.35
CA VAL A 11 -10.95 13.70 0.29
C VAL A 11 -9.55 14.11 -0.15
N ILE A 12 -9.28 15.41 -0.28
CA ILE A 12 -7.93 15.92 -0.58
C ILE A 12 -6.95 15.55 0.53
N TRP A 13 -7.34 15.75 1.79
CA TRP A 13 -6.49 15.43 2.93
C TRP A 13 -6.18 13.94 3.01
N ASP A 14 -7.18 13.09 2.82
CA ASP A 14 -7.01 11.63 2.79
C ASP A 14 -6.08 11.20 1.65
N SER A 15 -6.21 11.83 0.47
CA SER A 15 -5.35 11.56 -0.70
C SER A 15 -3.91 12.00 -0.46
N PHE A 16 -3.70 13.16 0.18
CA PHE A 16 -2.38 13.67 0.54
C PHE A 16 -1.70 12.79 1.59
N LEU A 17 -2.44 12.37 2.63
CA LEU A 17 -1.93 11.43 3.63
C LEU A 17 -1.55 10.10 3.00
N PHE A 18 -2.39 9.55 2.11
CA PHE A 18 -2.07 8.33 1.38
C PHE A 18 -0.77 8.46 0.57
N PHE A 19 -0.58 9.59 -0.12
CA PHE A 19 0.63 9.87 -0.88
C PHE A 19 1.87 9.91 0.03
N LEU A 20 1.79 10.63 1.16
CA LEU A 20 2.89 10.72 2.12
C LEU A 20 3.27 9.35 2.68
N VAL A 21 2.28 8.55 3.08
CA VAL A 21 2.50 7.17 3.56
C VAL A 21 3.14 6.32 2.46
N SER A 22 2.66 6.43 1.23
CA SER A 22 3.23 5.70 0.08
C SER A 22 4.69 6.07 -0.15
N CYS A 23 5.04 7.36 -0.04
CA CYS A 23 6.43 7.80 -0.12
C CYS A 23 7.29 7.20 1.00
N VAL A 24 6.83 7.28 2.26
CA VAL A 24 7.55 6.72 3.42
C VAL A 24 7.76 5.21 3.27
N LEU A 25 6.81 4.50 2.66
CA LEU A 25 6.91 3.08 2.37
C LEU A 25 7.82 2.77 1.16
N LEU A 26 7.93 3.66 0.17
CA LEU A 26 8.79 3.43 -1.00
C LEU A 26 10.25 3.81 -0.77
N PHE A 27 10.54 4.84 0.02
CA PHE A 27 11.90 5.33 0.22
C PHE A 27 12.87 4.29 0.79
N PRO A 28 12.53 3.51 1.84
CA PRO A 28 13.41 2.46 2.35
C PRO A 28 13.66 1.38 1.31
N TRP A 29 12.65 1.01 0.52
CA TRP A 29 12.81 0.04 -0.55
C TRP A 29 13.73 0.54 -1.66
N LEU A 30 13.66 1.83 -1.99
CA LEU A 30 14.55 2.46 -2.96
C LEU A 30 16.01 2.44 -2.49
N PHE A 31 16.24 2.69 -1.21
CA PHE A 31 17.57 2.59 -0.59
C PHE A 31 18.09 1.14 -0.59
N VAL A 32 17.24 0.19 -0.21
CA VAL A 32 17.58 -1.24 -0.20
C VAL A 32 17.85 -1.76 -1.62
N ALA A 33 17.01 -1.39 -2.59
CA ALA A 33 17.20 -1.74 -4.00
C ALA A 33 18.54 -1.20 -4.52
N HIS A 34 18.89 0.05 -4.20
CA HIS A 34 20.16 0.64 -4.61
C HIS A 34 21.37 0.00 -3.93
N ALA A 35 21.24 -0.41 -2.67
CA ALA A 35 22.28 -1.16 -1.95
C ALA A 35 22.47 -2.59 -2.47
N ILE A 36 21.42 -3.21 -3.01
CA ILE A 36 21.41 -4.57 -3.56
C ILE A 36 21.67 -4.59 -5.09
N GLU A 37 21.56 -3.44 -5.77
CA GLU A 37 21.68 -3.24 -7.22
C GLU A 37 23.00 -3.71 -7.85
N GLU A 38 23.99 -4.10 -7.05
CA GLU A 38 25.12 -4.86 -7.58
C GLU A 38 24.72 -6.26 -8.11
N LYS A 39 23.47 -6.74 -7.89
CA LYS A 39 23.08 -8.13 -8.26
C LYS A 39 21.70 -8.43 -8.90
N THR A 40 20.71 -7.54 -9.03
CA THR A 40 19.39 -7.98 -9.54
C THR A 40 18.56 -6.94 -10.32
N ASP A 41 18.30 -7.22 -11.61
CA ASP A 41 17.46 -6.44 -12.55
C ASP A 41 15.97 -6.30 -12.15
N VAL A 42 15.47 -7.17 -11.27
CA VAL A 42 14.03 -7.26 -10.94
C VAL A 42 13.57 -6.11 -10.01
N ALA A 43 14.47 -5.59 -9.18
CA ALA A 43 14.18 -4.49 -8.27
C ALA A 43 13.86 -3.19 -9.04
N VAL A 44 14.57 -2.94 -10.14
CA VAL A 44 14.47 -1.73 -10.98
C VAL A 44 13.11 -1.63 -11.69
N ILE A 45 12.57 -2.75 -12.19
CA ILE A 45 11.29 -2.77 -12.92
C ILE A 45 10.09 -2.60 -11.98
N SER A 46 10.20 -3.06 -10.74
CA SER A 46 9.13 -3.00 -9.75
C SER A 46 8.80 -1.57 -9.29
N LEU A 47 9.78 -0.67 -9.32
CA LEU A 47 9.66 0.67 -8.75
C LEU A 47 8.81 1.65 -9.60
N PRO A 48 8.99 1.75 -10.94
CA PRO A 48 8.09 2.51 -11.81
C PRO A 48 6.64 2.02 -11.71
N LEU A 49 6.46 0.71 -11.56
CA LEU A 49 5.14 0.09 -11.47
C LEU A 49 4.45 0.42 -10.13
N ALA A 50 5.19 0.43 -9.02
CA ALA A 50 4.68 0.89 -7.73
C ALA A 50 4.27 2.37 -7.79
N PHE A 51 5.08 3.23 -8.44
CA PHE A 51 4.73 4.64 -8.63
C PHE A 51 3.46 4.82 -9.47
N ALA A 52 3.32 4.07 -10.56
CA ALA A 52 2.09 4.07 -11.37
C ALA A 52 0.87 3.67 -10.52
N CYS A 53 1.02 2.67 -9.66
CA CYS A 53 -0.05 2.24 -8.75
C CYS A 53 -0.43 3.33 -7.73
N VAL A 54 0.55 4.08 -7.20
CA VAL A 54 0.29 5.24 -6.31
C VAL A 54 -0.50 6.33 -7.04
N VAL A 55 -0.10 6.66 -8.27
CA VAL A 55 -0.81 7.66 -9.08
C VAL A 55 -2.25 7.22 -9.37
N ILE A 56 -2.47 5.96 -9.78
CA ILE A 56 -3.81 5.40 -10.01
C ILE A 56 -4.64 5.43 -8.73
N ALA A 57 -4.08 4.99 -7.61
CA ALA A 57 -4.76 4.99 -6.32
C ALA A 57 -5.12 6.41 -5.87
N PHE A 58 -4.25 7.40 -6.11
CA PHE A 58 -4.54 8.81 -5.82
C PHE A 58 -5.76 9.32 -6.62
N PHE A 59 -5.84 9.01 -7.92
CA PHE A 59 -7.03 9.33 -8.71
C PHE A 59 -8.30 8.61 -8.20
N PHE A 60 -8.18 7.35 -7.78
CA PHE A 60 -9.31 6.62 -7.20
C PHE A 60 -9.74 7.16 -5.85
N PHE A 61 -8.83 7.70 -5.03
CA PHE A 61 -9.17 8.37 -3.78
C PHE A 61 -9.99 9.65 -4.03
N ILE A 62 -9.60 10.47 -4.99
CA ILE A 62 -10.32 11.71 -5.35
C ILE A 62 -11.74 11.41 -5.85
N THR A 63 -11.92 10.31 -6.57
CA THR A 63 -13.20 9.92 -7.17
C THR A 63 -14.12 9.13 -6.23
N GLN A 64 -13.70 8.86 -4.98
CA GLN A 64 -14.54 8.20 -3.99
C GLN A 64 -15.77 9.05 -3.64
N LYS A 65 -16.97 8.47 -3.80
CA LYS A 65 -18.24 9.12 -3.40
C LYS A 65 -18.52 9.05 -1.90
N LYS A 66 -17.88 8.11 -1.20
CA LYS A 66 -18.08 7.86 0.24
C LYS A 66 -16.80 8.19 1.02
N PRO A 67 -16.87 8.96 2.12
CA PRO A 67 -15.70 9.21 2.96
C PRO A 67 -15.23 7.93 3.67
N GLY A 68 -13.99 7.93 4.17
CA GLY A 68 -13.47 6.85 5.02
C GLY A 68 -12.69 5.73 4.31
N ALA A 69 -12.42 5.87 3.01
CA ALA A 69 -11.58 4.91 2.26
C ALA A 69 -10.23 4.69 2.95
N LEU A 70 -9.60 5.76 3.44
CA LEU A 70 -8.29 5.71 4.07
C LEU A 70 -8.33 4.93 5.39
N LYS A 71 -9.39 5.08 6.18
CA LYS A 71 -9.56 4.35 7.45
C LYS A 71 -9.69 2.85 7.18
N GLU A 72 -10.52 2.46 6.21
CA GLU A 72 -10.71 1.06 5.84
C GLU A 72 -9.41 0.46 5.29
N LEU A 73 -8.72 1.20 4.41
CA LEU A 73 -7.41 0.80 3.88
C LEU A 73 -6.36 0.64 4.99
N ALA A 74 -6.34 1.54 5.98
CA ALA A 74 -5.43 1.45 7.13
C ALA A 74 -5.68 0.17 7.95
N VAL A 75 -6.95 -0.19 8.16
CA VAL A 75 -7.32 -1.43 8.85
C VAL A 75 -6.85 -2.65 8.06
N ILE A 76 -7.11 -2.69 6.74
CA ILE A 76 -6.63 -3.77 5.87
C ILE A 76 -5.10 -3.89 5.94
N THR A 77 -4.41 -2.76 5.82
CA THR A 77 -2.94 -2.70 5.86
C THR A 77 -2.41 -3.22 7.19
N PHE A 78 -3.02 -2.86 8.31
CA PHE A 78 -2.65 -3.36 9.63
C PHE A 78 -2.73 -4.89 9.69
N TYR A 79 -3.83 -5.50 9.21
CA TYR A 79 -3.94 -6.97 9.19
C TYR A 79 -2.93 -7.62 8.26
N VAL A 80 -2.65 -7.03 7.10
CA VAL A 80 -1.62 -7.53 6.17
C VAL A 80 -0.25 -7.52 6.85
N VAL A 81 0.12 -6.44 7.55
CA VAL A 81 1.39 -6.37 8.31
C VAL A 81 1.46 -7.47 9.38
N VAL A 82 0.37 -7.68 10.13
CA VAL A 82 0.30 -8.75 11.13
C VAL A 82 0.52 -10.12 10.51
N VAL A 83 -0.11 -10.40 9.35
CA VAL A 83 0.11 -11.65 8.60
C VAL A 83 1.57 -11.83 8.21
N PHE A 84 2.24 -10.78 7.72
CA PHE A 84 3.67 -10.85 7.38
C PHE A 84 4.55 -11.13 8.60
N ILE A 85 4.29 -10.50 9.74
CA ILE A 85 5.02 -10.76 11.00
C ILE A 85 4.87 -12.24 11.40
N TYR A 86 3.64 -12.76 11.39
CA TYR A 86 3.41 -14.18 11.69
C TYR A 86 4.11 -15.09 10.69
N THR A 87 4.09 -14.72 9.40
CA THR A 87 4.74 -15.49 8.34
C THR A 87 6.25 -15.58 8.58
N ILE A 88 6.91 -14.45 8.87
CA ILE A 88 8.34 -14.42 9.23
C ILE A 88 8.63 -15.38 10.38
N LEU A 89 7.85 -15.29 11.47
CA LEU A 89 8.05 -16.09 12.66
C LEU A 89 7.84 -17.59 12.40
N VAL A 90 6.75 -17.95 11.71
CA VAL A 90 6.40 -19.35 11.43
C VAL A 90 7.43 -20.00 10.51
N PHE A 91 7.84 -19.34 9.43
CA PHE A 91 8.84 -19.89 8.52
C PHE A 91 10.21 -20.05 9.20
N ASN A 92 10.65 -19.04 9.97
CA ASN A 92 11.92 -19.13 10.70
C ASN A 92 11.90 -20.22 11.77
N LEU A 93 10.78 -20.36 12.51
CA LEU A 93 10.60 -21.44 13.48
C LEU A 93 10.63 -22.82 12.81
N LEU A 94 9.95 -22.97 11.68
CA LEU A 94 9.90 -24.23 10.92
C LEU A 94 11.29 -24.63 10.39
N LEU A 95 12.08 -23.64 9.99
CA LEU A 95 13.46 -23.83 9.54
C LEU A 95 14.47 -23.94 10.69
N ASN A 96 14.04 -23.70 11.93
CA ASN A 96 14.88 -23.64 13.12
C ASN A 96 16.04 -22.64 12.99
N ILE A 97 15.76 -21.47 12.41
CA ILE A 97 16.70 -20.37 12.20
C ILE A 97 16.14 -19.11 12.86
N MET A 98 17.01 -18.20 13.31
CA MET A 98 16.60 -16.90 13.86
C MET A 98 16.34 -15.93 12.70
N PRO A 99 15.22 -15.17 12.70
CA PRO A 99 14.91 -14.24 11.63
C PRO A 99 16.02 -13.19 11.48
N GLY A 100 16.57 -13.10 10.26
CA GLY A 100 17.63 -12.19 9.89
C GLY A 100 17.11 -10.94 9.16
N LEU A 101 18.01 -9.99 8.91
CA LEU A 101 17.69 -8.78 8.14
C LEU A 101 17.21 -9.09 6.72
N ASP A 102 17.76 -10.14 6.09
CA ASP A 102 17.38 -10.56 4.73
C ASP A 102 15.92 -11.03 4.67
N ASP A 103 15.45 -11.73 5.71
CA ASP A 103 14.04 -12.10 5.83
C ASP A 103 13.16 -10.84 5.86
N PHE A 104 13.49 -9.89 6.75
CA PHE A 104 12.73 -8.65 6.86
C PHE A 104 12.70 -7.88 5.54
N ILE A 105 13.82 -7.80 4.82
CA ILE A 105 13.90 -7.16 3.49
C ILE A 105 12.99 -7.87 2.48
N PHE A 106 13.06 -9.20 2.42
CA PHE A 106 12.24 -10.00 1.49
C PHE A 106 10.74 -9.82 1.76
N TYR A 107 10.31 -10.03 3.01
CA TYR A 107 8.89 -9.90 3.38
C TYR A 107 8.39 -8.47 3.28
N TYR A 108 9.25 -7.47 3.49
CA TYR A 108 8.91 -6.07 3.25
C TYR A 108 8.65 -5.80 1.77
N GLY A 109 9.48 -6.31 0.85
CA GLY A 109 9.24 -6.23 -0.60
C GLY A 109 7.91 -6.87 -1.02
N CYS A 110 7.59 -8.04 -0.46
CA CYS A 110 6.29 -8.69 -0.65
C CYS A 110 5.14 -7.84 -0.12
N PHE A 111 5.28 -7.26 1.08
CA PHE A 111 4.29 -6.35 1.65
C PHE A 111 4.04 -5.15 0.75
N LEU A 112 5.08 -4.49 0.26
CA LEU A 112 4.95 -3.33 -0.63
C LEU A 112 4.25 -3.71 -1.93
N SER A 113 4.56 -4.88 -2.50
CA SER A 113 3.89 -5.37 -3.69
C SER A 113 2.38 -5.52 -3.44
N ILE A 114 1.99 -6.22 -2.39
CA ILE A 114 0.57 -6.41 -2.04
C ILE A 114 -0.11 -5.06 -1.75
N PHE A 115 0.56 -4.16 -1.03
CA PHE A 115 0.00 -2.86 -0.69
C PHE A 115 -0.24 -2.00 -1.94
N PHE A 116 0.75 -1.87 -2.83
CA PHE A 116 0.64 -1.02 -4.01
C PHE A 116 -0.27 -1.58 -5.08
N PHE A 117 -0.29 -2.90 -5.32
CA PHE A 117 -1.25 -3.49 -6.25
C PHE A 117 -2.66 -3.61 -5.64
N GLY A 118 -2.74 -3.93 -4.34
CA GLY A 118 -4.00 -4.14 -3.65
C GLY A 118 -4.78 -2.85 -3.44
N THR A 119 -4.11 -1.73 -3.18
CA THR A 119 -4.78 -0.43 -2.94
C THR A 119 -5.66 0.05 -4.11
N PRO A 120 -5.16 0.17 -5.36
CA PRO A 120 -5.99 0.61 -6.48
C PRO A 120 -7.13 -0.38 -6.76
N VAL A 121 -6.89 -1.69 -6.61
CA VAL A 121 -7.94 -2.72 -6.75
C VAL A 121 -9.02 -2.54 -5.68
N TYR A 122 -8.63 -2.36 -4.42
CA TYR A 122 -9.53 -2.11 -3.31
C TYR A 122 -10.40 -0.87 -3.54
N LEU A 123 -9.78 0.24 -3.91
CA LEU A 123 -10.49 1.50 -4.15
C LEU A 123 -11.48 1.38 -5.31
N LEU A 124 -11.10 0.66 -6.37
CA LEU A 124 -11.96 0.37 -7.51
C LEU A 124 -13.15 -0.52 -7.09
N MET A 125 -12.93 -1.59 -6.33
CA MET A 125 -14.00 -2.44 -5.80
C MET A 125 -14.97 -1.63 -4.94
N ARG A 126 -14.44 -0.75 -4.08
CA ARG A 126 -15.24 0.14 -3.24
C ARG A 126 -16.09 1.11 -4.05
N MET A 127 -15.55 1.66 -5.15
CA MET A 127 -16.30 2.53 -6.06
C MET A 127 -17.46 1.78 -6.72
N ILE A 128 -17.18 0.58 -7.26
CA ILE A 128 -18.20 -0.27 -7.91
C ILE A 128 -19.30 -0.62 -6.91
N TRP A 129 -18.93 -1.09 -5.72
CA TRP A 129 -19.90 -1.43 -4.68
C TRP A 129 -20.79 -0.25 -4.32
N THR A 130 -20.18 0.92 -4.10
CA THR A 130 -20.91 2.14 -3.75
C THR A 130 -21.89 2.54 -4.86
N PHE A 131 -21.51 2.37 -6.14
CA PHE A 131 -22.38 2.63 -7.29
C PHE A 131 -23.62 1.73 -7.30
N PHE A 132 -23.49 0.44 -6.98
CA PHE A 132 -24.62 -0.48 -6.89
C PHE A 132 -25.54 -0.22 -5.70
N THR A 133 -24.99 0.20 -4.55
CA THR A 133 -25.79 0.45 -3.33
C THR A 133 -26.51 1.79 -3.27
N MET A 134 -26.21 2.74 -4.18
CA MET A 134 -26.89 4.04 -4.26
C MET A 134 -27.98 4.10 -5.35
N LYS A 135 -28.22 3.00 -6.07
CA LYS A 135 -29.43 2.79 -6.89
C LYS A 135 -30.54 2.20 -6.04
#